data_AF-A0A7Y0XF23-F1
#
_entry.id   AF-A0A7Y0XF23-F1
#
_cell.length_a   1.000
_cell.length_b   1.000
_cell.length_c   1.000
_cell.angle_alpha   90.00
_cell.angle_beta   90.00
_cell.angle_gamma   90.00
#
_symmetry.space_group_name_H-M   'P 1'
#
loop_
_entity.id
_entity.type
_entity.pdbx_description
1 polymer ?
#
loop_
_entity_poly.entity_id
_entity_poly.type
_entity_poly.pdbx_seq_one_letter_code
_entity_poly.pdbx_strand_id
1 'polypeptide(L)'
;RKANAAPLWAAYMAYPAYRKKNDRVNSYADRIQGCFEYSMNGKAPAYDSPEIVALSAYAYWLAMGGLLDKHGMTDEPIPELDAKALQIGGKAKDFPLPEAIAQALPVEKRGNLSGRGYPKIAAPEQEPSIERG
;
A
#
# COMPACT_ATOMS: atom_id res chain seq x y z
N ARG A 1 -8.74 -9.65 11.45
CA ARG A 1 -8.52 -8.53 10.49
C ARG A 1 -9.88 -7.98 10.07
N LYS A 2 -10.13 -6.66 10.14
CA LYS A 2 -11.39 -6.07 9.66
C LYS A 2 -11.31 -5.86 8.14
N ALA A 3 -12.29 -6.35 7.40
CA ALA A 3 -12.36 -6.11 5.96
C ALA A 3 -12.58 -4.60 5.69
N ASN A 4 -12.08 -4.12 4.54
CA ASN A 4 -12.35 -2.76 4.03
C ASN A 4 -11.89 -1.61 4.94
N ALA A 5 -10.75 -1.78 5.62
CA ALA A 5 -10.22 -0.82 6.58
C ALA A 5 -8.83 -0.30 6.19
N ALA A 6 -8.58 -0.11 4.89
CA ALA A 6 -7.29 0.33 4.35
C ALA A 6 -6.07 -0.46 4.89
N PRO A 7 -6.07 -1.81 4.78
CA PRO A 7 -5.03 -2.60 5.40
C PRO A 7 -3.66 -2.39 4.72
N LEU A 8 -2.60 -2.32 5.54
CA LEU A 8 -1.24 -1.99 5.08
C LEU A 8 -0.71 -2.96 4.02
N TRP A 9 -1.01 -4.26 4.13
CA TRP A 9 -0.58 -5.26 3.15
C TRP A 9 -1.07 -4.93 1.72
N ALA A 10 -2.34 -4.53 1.59
CA ALA A 10 -2.94 -4.20 0.31
C ALA A 10 -2.49 -2.80 -0.17
N ALA A 11 -2.20 -1.90 0.77
CA ALA A 11 -1.64 -0.60 0.45
C ALA A 11 -0.24 -0.76 -0.15
N TYR A 12 0.65 -1.53 0.49
CA TYR A 12 2.02 -1.77 0.03
C TYR A 12 2.07 -2.33 -1.39
N MET A 13 1.24 -3.35 -1.66
CA MET A 13 1.15 -3.97 -2.99
C MET A 13 0.61 -3.04 -4.07
N ALA A 14 0.03 -1.90 -3.73
CA ALA A 14 -0.57 -0.98 -4.70
C ALA A 14 0.33 0.19 -5.12
N TYR A 15 1.52 0.33 -4.55
CA TYR A 15 2.52 1.35 -4.92
C TYR A 15 3.73 0.70 -5.61
N PRO A 16 4.43 1.38 -6.53
CA PRO A 16 4.22 2.76 -6.96
C PRO A 16 2.93 2.97 -7.78
N ALA A 17 2.35 4.16 -7.64
CA ALA A 17 1.12 4.53 -8.34
C ALA A 17 1.09 6.02 -8.69
N TYR A 18 0.61 6.32 -9.90
CA TYR A 18 0.32 7.69 -10.31
C TYR A 18 -0.83 8.26 -9.47
N ARG A 19 -0.66 9.50 -8.99
CA ARG A 19 -1.64 10.19 -8.15
C ARG A 19 -1.96 11.56 -8.71
N LYS A 20 -3.25 11.80 -8.99
CA LYS A 20 -3.75 13.10 -9.47
C LYS A 20 -3.50 14.26 -8.51
N LYS A 21 -3.39 13.99 -7.19
CA LYS A 21 -3.23 15.02 -6.16
C LYS A 21 -1.95 15.88 -6.37
N ASN A 22 -0.89 15.29 -6.89
CA ASN A 22 0.43 15.91 -7.04
C ASN A 22 1.05 15.64 -8.42
N ASP A 23 0.23 15.16 -9.36
CA ASP A 23 0.57 14.88 -10.77
C ASP A 23 1.88 14.10 -10.98
N ARG A 24 2.15 13.11 -10.12
CA ARG A 24 3.36 12.27 -10.22
C ARG A 24 3.12 10.83 -9.79
N VAL A 25 4.07 9.96 -10.12
CA VAL A 25 4.14 8.60 -9.55
C VAL A 25 4.68 8.69 -8.14
N ASN A 26 3.91 8.20 -7.17
CA ASN A 26 4.35 8.11 -5.79
C ASN A 26 4.85 6.71 -5.46
N SER A 27 5.91 6.64 -4.64
CA SER A 27 6.35 5.44 -3.95
C SER A 27 5.46 5.12 -2.73
N TYR A 28 5.70 4.00 -2.07
CA TYR A 28 5.06 3.71 -0.78
C TYR A 28 5.50 4.70 0.31
N ALA A 29 6.80 5.03 0.37
CA ALA A 29 7.33 6.01 1.31
C ALA A 29 6.71 7.41 1.13
N ASP A 30 6.56 7.88 -0.12
CA ASP A 30 5.83 9.12 -0.41
C ASP A 30 4.42 9.09 0.18
N ARG A 31 3.74 7.94 0.08
CA ARG A 31 2.37 7.79 0.58
C ARG A 31 2.33 7.88 2.10
N ILE A 32 3.31 7.31 2.79
CA ILE A 32 3.44 7.37 4.25
C ILE A 32 3.77 8.79 4.70
N GLN A 33 4.71 9.48 4.05
CA GLN A 33 4.99 10.89 4.36
C GLN A 33 3.73 11.76 4.21
N GLY A 34 2.94 11.54 3.15
CA GLY A 34 1.66 12.21 3.01
C GLY A 34 0.64 11.87 4.11
N CYS A 35 0.68 10.68 4.73
CA CYS A 35 -0.13 10.40 5.92
C CYS A 35 0.30 11.28 7.11
N PHE A 36 1.59 11.48 7.32
CA PHE A 36 2.08 12.34 8.40
C PHE A 36 1.67 13.80 8.21
N GLU A 37 1.77 14.31 6.99
CA GLU A 37 1.40 15.71 6.70
C GLU A 37 -0.10 15.96 6.85
N TYR A 38 -0.94 15.11 6.26
CA TYR A 38 -2.38 15.40 6.15
C TYR A 38 -3.23 14.71 7.20
N SER A 39 -2.95 13.45 7.54
CA SER A 39 -3.79 12.69 8.48
C SER A 39 -3.34 12.83 9.92
N MET A 40 -2.02 12.94 10.15
CA MET A 40 -1.47 13.18 11.47
C MET A 40 -1.33 14.68 11.79
N ASN A 41 -1.59 15.55 10.80
CA ASN A 41 -1.44 17.00 10.91
C ASN A 41 -0.05 17.39 11.48
N GLY A 42 0.99 16.70 11.01
CA GLY A 42 2.34 16.83 11.50
C GLY A 42 3.35 17.16 10.40
N LYS A 43 4.63 17.03 10.73
CA LYS A 43 5.73 17.11 9.78
C LYS A 43 6.16 15.71 9.36
N ALA A 44 6.24 15.46 8.06
CA ALA A 44 6.76 14.20 7.57
C ALA A 44 8.22 13.99 8.05
N PRO A 45 8.57 12.79 8.56
CA PRO A 45 9.97 12.40 8.72
C PRO A 45 10.73 12.46 7.39
N ALA A 46 12.06 12.51 7.45
CA ALA A 46 12.88 12.45 6.24
C ALA A 46 12.63 11.15 5.47
N TYR A 47 12.78 11.18 4.13
CA TYR A 47 12.40 10.05 3.27
C TYR A 47 13.13 8.75 3.67
N ASP A 48 14.44 8.85 3.92
CA ASP A 48 15.31 7.74 4.34
C ASP A 48 15.47 7.62 5.87
N SER A 49 14.55 8.19 6.64
CA SER A 49 14.61 8.08 8.09
C SER A 49 14.33 6.64 8.55
N PRO A 50 14.89 6.19 9.69
CA PRO A 50 14.63 4.87 10.25
C PRO A 50 13.13 4.59 10.42
N GLU A 51 12.32 5.60 10.74
CA GLU A 51 10.87 5.47 10.91
C GLU A 51 10.16 5.13 9.60
N ILE A 52 10.51 5.79 8.48
CA ILE A 52 9.91 5.50 7.18
C ILE A 52 10.32 4.11 6.69
N VAL A 53 11.60 3.75 6.89
CA VAL A 53 12.10 2.42 6.53
C VAL A 53 11.40 1.34 7.37
N ALA A 54 11.26 1.53 8.68
CA ALA A 54 10.60 0.58 9.57
C ALA A 54 9.11 0.38 9.22
N LEU A 55 8.38 1.46 8.95
CA LEU A 55 6.97 1.38 8.51
C LEU A 55 6.83 0.68 7.15
N SER A 56 7.78 0.90 6.25
CA SER A 56 7.83 0.23 4.95
C SER A 56 8.14 -1.27 5.09
N ALA A 57 9.12 -1.62 5.92
CA ALA A 57 9.47 -3.00 6.27
C ALA A 57 8.28 -3.76 6.88
N TYR A 58 7.56 -3.14 7.80
CA TYR A 58 6.41 -3.76 8.44
C TYR A 58 5.26 -4.02 7.45
N ALA A 59 4.97 -3.06 6.56
CA ALA A 59 3.95 -3.22 5.54
C ALA A 59 4.33 -4.29 4.50
N TYR A 60 5.62 -4.35 4.13
CA TYR A 60 6.17 -5.41 3.29
C TYR A 60 6.02 -6.79 3.95
N TRP A 61 6.41 -6.93 5.21
CA TRP A 61 6.29 -8.18 5.96
C TRP A 61 4.83 -8.67 6.02
N LEU A 62 3.88 -7.78 6.32
CA LEU A 62 2.45 -8.09 6.31
C LEU A 62 1.95 -8.54 4.92
N ALA A 63 2.46 -7.91 3.85
CA ALA A 63 2.12 -8.26 2.48
C ALA A 63 2.69 -9.62 2.08
N MET A 64 3.98 -9.85 2.32
CA MET A 64 4.64 -11.07 1.90
C MET A 64 4.20 -12.26 2.72
N GLY A 65 4.19 -12.16 4.05
CA GLY A 65 3.69 -13.23 4.92
C GLY A 65 2.24 -13.60 4.58
N GLY A 66 1.38 -12.59 4.36
CA GLY A 66 -0.01 -12.85 3.96
C GLY A 66 -0.17 -13.51 2.58
N LEU A 67 0.76 -13.29 1.65
CA LEU A 67 0.78 -13.97 0.36
C LEU A 67 1.30 -15.40 0.49
N LEU A 68 2.42 -15.59 1.20
CA LEU A 68 2.99 -16.92 1.46
C LEU A 68 1.98 -17.83 2.17
N ASP A 69 1.34 -17.35 3.25
CA ASP A 69 0.30 -18.08 3.98
C ASP A 69 -0.85 -18.51 3.05
N LYS A 70 -1.32 -17.60 2.20
CA LYS A 70 -2.43 -17.86 1.27
C LYS A 70 -2.09 -18.93 0.23
N HIS A 71 -0.82 -19.04 -0.12
CA HIS A 71 -0.31 -20.00 -1.10
C HIS A 71 0.27 -21.26 -0.46
N GLY A 72 0.13 -21.44 0.87
CA GLY A 72 0.63 -22.62 1.59
C GLY A 72 2.16 -22.67 1.70
N MET A 73 2.84 -21.54 1.53
CA MET A 73 4.29 -21.41 1.55
C MET A 73 4.78 -20.92 2.93
N THR A 74 4.26 -21.50 4.01
CA THR A 74 4.53 -21.03 5.38
C THR A 74 5.97 -21.26 5.85
N ASP A 75 6.68 -22.19 5.22
CA ASP A 75 8.07 -22.53 5.55
C ASP A 75 9.09 -21.73 4.73
N GLU A 76 8.62 -20.94 3.76
CA GLU A 76 9.49 -20.13 2.90
C GLU A 76 9.85 -18.81 3.60
N PRO A 77 11.14 -18.43 3.65
CA PRO A 77 11.54 -17.17 4.23
C PRO A 77 11.02 -16.00 3.38
N ILE A 78 10.58 -14.93 4.06
CA ILE A 78 10.26 -13.68 3.38
C ILE A 78 11.56 -13.13 2.76
N PRO A 79 11.60 -12.86 1.43
CA PRO A 79 12.80 -12.34 0.80
C PRO A 79 13.28 -11.05 1.45
N GLU A 80 14.58 -10.92 1.66
CA GLU A 80 15.15 -9.69 2.19
C GLU A 80 15.16 -8.60 1.12
N LEU A 81 14.85 -7.37 1.53
CA LEU A 81 14.88 -6.19 0.68
C LEU A 81 15.73 -5.12 1.35
N ASP A 82 16.53 -4.40 0.56
CA ASP A 82 17.20 -3.21 1.05
C ASP A 82 16.20 -2.08 1.37
N ALA A 83 16.64 -1.10 2.15
CA ALA A 83 15.79 0.01 2.59
C ALA A 83 15.12 0.74 1.42
N LYS A 84 15.84 0.93 0.31
CA LYS A 84 15.35 1.64 -0.88
C LYS A 84 14.25 0.85 -1.57
N ALA A 85 14.41 -0.46 -1.71
CA ALA A 85 13.42 -1.36 -2.29
C ALA A 85 12.15 -1.41 -1.43
N LEU A 86 12.29 -1.46 -0.10
CA LEU A 86 11.16 -1.40 0.84
C LEU A 86 10.33 -0.12 0.67
N GLN A 87 10.96 1.01 0.40
CA GLN A 87 10.28 2.29 0.25
C GLN A 87 9.50 2.45 -1.07
N ILE A 88 9.80 1.64 -2.10
CA ILE A 88 9.17 1.75 -3.43
C ILE A 88 7.74 1.19 -3.42
N GLY A 89 7.54 -0.02 -2.89
CA GLY A 89 6.27 -0.75 -2.85
C GLY A 89 6.18 -1.95 -3.80
N GLY A 90 5.12 -2.74 -3.64
CA GLY A 90 4.97 -4.06 -4.28
C GLY A 90 4.58 -4.08 -5.77
N LYS A 91 4.37 -2.93 -6.42
CA LYS A 91 4.26 -2.80 -7.88
C LYS A 91 5.59 -2.51 -8.57
N ALA A 92 6.71 -2.49 -7.83
CA ALA A 92 8.02 -2.39 -8.45
C ALA A 92 8.20 -3.51 -9.49
N LYS A 93 8.88 -3.20 -10.59
CA LYS A 93 9.13 -4.18 -11.66
C LYS A 93 9.92 -5.37 -11.13
N ASP A 94 10.90 -5.09 -10.28
CA ASP A 94 11.83 -6.07 -9.71
C ASP A 94 11.38 -6.55 -8.31
N PHE A 95 10.07 -6.49 -8.02
CA PHE A 95 9.55 -6.93 -6.73
C PHE A 95 9.68 -8.46 -6.58
N PRO A 96 10.39 -8.98 -5.56
CA PRO A 96 10.68 -10.40 -5.43
C PRO A 96 9.44 -11.15 -4.96
N LEU A 97 8.72 -11.73 -5.92
CA LEU A 97 7.63 -12.66 -5.66
C LEU A 97 8.03 -14.06 -6.11
N PRO A 98 7.75 -15.09 -5.30
CA PRO A 98 7.81 -16.46 -5.78
C PRO A 98 6.98 -16.62 -7.05
N GLU A 99 7.48 -17.39 -8.01
CA GLU A 99 6.90 -17.49 -9.35
C GLU A 99 5.41 -17.89 -9.32
N ALA A 100 5.05 -18.84 -8.45
CA ALA A 100 3.67 -19.28 -8.23
C ALA A 100 2.72 -18.12 -7.83
N ILE A 101 3.22 -17.17 -7.04
CA ILE A 101 2.45 -16.00 -6.59
C ILE A 101 2.46 -14.91 -7.67
N ALA A 102 3.59 -14.72 -8.36
CA ALA A 102 3.71 -13.74 -9.43
C ALA A 102 2.72 -13.99 -10.57
N GLN A 103 2.49 -15.27 -10.94
CA GLN A 103 1.48 -15.67 -11.92
C GLN A 103 0.05 -15.39 -11.45
N ALA A 104 -0.24 -15.67 -10.17
CA ALA A 104 -1.56 -15.41 -9.58
C ALA A 104 -1.84 -13.91 -9.38
N LEU A 105 -0.79 -13.10 -9.19
CA LEU A 105 -0.86 -11.68 -8.87
C LEU A 105 0.04 -10.82 -9.78
N PRO A 106 -0.34 -10.67 -11.07
CA PRO A 106 0.37 -9.79 -12.00
C PRO A 106 0.32 -8.34 -11.54
N VAL A 107 1.33 -7.54 -11.90
CA VAL A 107 1.53 -6.14 -11.45
C VAL A 107 0.27 -5.29 -11.57
N GLU A 108 -0.48 -5.45 -12.67
CA GLU A 108 -1.71 -4.68 -12.93
C GLU A 108 -2.84 -4.98 -11.93
N LYS A 109 -2.88 -6.20 -11.38
CA LYS A 109 -3.90 -6.61 -10.40
C LYS A 109 -3.56 -6.21 -8.97
N ARG A 110 -2.29 -5.91 -8.67
CA ARG A 110 -1.83 -5.58 -7.30
C ARG A 110 -2.44 -4.29 -6.75
N GLY A 111 -2.86 -3.38 -7.63
CA GLY A 111 -3.59 -2.17 -7.24
C GLY A 111 -5.05 -2.41 -6.83
N ASN A 112 -5.66 -3.52 -7.24
CA ASN A 112 -7.11 -3.74 -7.12
C ASN A 112 -7.45 -4.93 -6.21
N LEU A 113 -6.71 -5.07 -5.11
CA LEU A 113 -6.91 -6.14 -4.13
C LEU A 113 -8.23 -5.94 -3.36
N SER A 114 -9.01 -7.02 -3.22
CA SER A 114 -10.24 -7.02 -2.43
C SER A 114 -9.98 -6.61 -0.97
N GLY A 115 -10.80 -5.73 -0.41
CA GLY A 115 -10.64 -5.27 0.97
C GLY A 115 -9.66 -4.10 1.16
N ARG A 116 -9.03 -3.61 0.07
CA ARG A 116 -8.06 -2.51 0.10
C ARG A 116 -8.66 -1.17 0.55
N GLY A 117 -9.92 -0.91 0.23
CA GLY A 117 -10.57 0.38 0.48
C GLY A 117 -11.87 0.23 1.24
N TYR A 118 -12.40 1.35 1.70
CA TYR A 118 -13.78 1.43 2.17
C TYR A 118 -14.72 1.16 0.99
N PRO A 119 -15.85 0.45 1.20
CA PRO A 119 -16.86 0.29 0.16
C PRO A 119 -17.35 1.67 -0.28
N LYS A 120 -17.66 1.82 -1.57
CA LYS A 120 -18.39 3.02 -2.03
C LYS A 120 -19.74 3.03 -1.32
N ILE A 121 -20.01 4.10 -0.58
CA ILE A 121 -21.36 4.37 -0.07
C ILE A 121 -22.24 4.86 -1.22
N ALA A 122 -23.55 4.65 -1.11
CA ALA A 122 -24.50 5.24 -2.04
C ALA A 122 -24.29 6.76 -2.12
N ALA A 123 -24.49 7.34 -3.29
CA ALA A 123 -24.53 8.78 -3.41
C ALA A 123 -25.62 9.33 -2.45
N PRO A 124 -25.38 10.47 -1.79
CA PRO A 124 -26.44 11.10 -1.01
C PRO A 124 -27.65 11.34 -1.91
N GLU A 125 -28.86 11.14 -1.38
CA GLU A 125 -30.10 11.37 -2.14
C GLU A 125 -30.23 12.80 -2.64
N GLN A 126 -29.54 13.73 -1.99
CA GLN A 126 -29.58 15.14 -2.29
C GLN A 126 -28.21 15.60 -2.79
N GLU A 127 -28.23 16.43 -3.83
CA GLU A 127 -27.02 17.10 -4.30
C GLU A 127 -26.49 18.08 -3.23
N PRO A 128 -25.17 18.34 -3.21
CA PRO A 128 -24.58 19.37 -2.37
C PRO A 128 -25.28 20.72 -2.61
N SER A 129 -25.82 21.32 -1.56
CA SER A 129 -26.48 22.63 -1.63
C SER A 129 -25.90 23.53 -0.56
N ILE A 130 -25.45 24.72 -0.98
CA ILE A 130 -24.93 25.77 -0.08
C ILE A 130 -26.01 26.19 0.95
N GLU A 131 -27.29 26.07 0.60
CA GLU A 131 -28.39 26.38 1.52
C GLU A 131 -28.55 25.36 2.65
N ARG A 132 -28.05 24.13 2.47
CA ARG A 132 -28.11 23.05 3.48
C ARG A 132 -26.81 22.84 4.25
N GLY A 133 -25.73 23.56 3.90
CA GLY A 133 -24.40 23.46 4.51
C GLY A 133 -23.41 22.68 3.67
#